data_AF-A0A4S0SBK1-F1
#
_entry.id   AF-A0A4S0SBK1-F1
#
_cell.length_a   1.000
_cell.length_b   1.000
_cell.length_c   1.000
_cell.angle_alpha   90.00
_cell.angle_beta   90.00
_cell.angle_gamma   90.00
#
_symmetry.space_group_name_H-M   'P 1'
#
loop_
_entity.id
_entity.type
_entity.pdbx_description
1 polymer ?
#
loop_
_entity_poly.entity_id
_entity_poly.type
_entity_poly.pdbx_seq_one_letter_code
_entity_poly.pdbx_strand_id
1 'polypeptide(L)'
;MNSIILKSAAIAFASVAASLMLTLIVVPAMGFPITRTIWLTSTLCPLVLAWAACASTFWQSDRLKNAHRELARAHAQLAAAHRRLAEKASRDDMTGMLNRESFFAALDGSRRKSDRGALLIIDADHFKTINDNFGHLTGDDALLLIASAIERGVRSGDVLGRIGGEEFGAFLTGATEQEAKRVAERIRREVELIRFRPVDERTIPLTVSIGGTVCGEDVNVSELMRAADRRLYQAKHAGRNLTILDTDISEAA
;
A
#
# COMPACT_ATOMS: atom_id res chain seq x y z
N MET A 1 -24.68 -34.32 3.74
CA MET A 1 -25.25 -35.20 4.78
C MET A 1 -25.02 -36.69 4.47
N ASN A 2 -25.44 -37.20 3.30
CA ASN A 2 -25.26 -38.62 2.94
C ASN A 2 -23.80 -39.14 2.97
N SER A 3 -22.82 -38.32 2.57
CA SER A 3 -21.39 -38.69 2.63
C SER A 3 -20.86 -38.89 4.06
N ILE A 4 -21.38 -38.13 5.03
CA ILE A 4 -20.96 -38.22 6.43
C ILE A 4 -21.56 -39.46 7.08
N ILE A 5 -22.84 -39.71 6.83
CA ILE A 5 -23.55 -40.90 7.36
C ILE A 5 -22.89 -42.18 6.85
N LEU A 6 -22.55 -42.24 5.55
CA LEU A 6 -21.90 -43.39 4.94
C LEU A 6 -20.49 -43.65 5.51
N LYS A 7 -19.68 -42.60 5.70
CA LYS A 7 -18.33 -42.72 6.29
C LYS A 7 -18.38 -43.14 7.76
N SER A 8 -19.29 -42.57 8.54
CA SER A 8 -19.49 -42.93 9.95
C SER A 8 -19.99 -44.37 10.11
N ALA A 9 -20.88 -44.83 9.24
CA ALA A 9 -21.36 -46.21 9.25
C ALA A 9 -20.24 -47.21 8.95
N ALA A 10 -19.41 -46.96 7.93
CA ALA A 10 -18.28 -47.83 7.58
C ALA A 10 -17.29 -48.00 8.74
N ILE A 11 -16.96 -46.92 9.45
CA ILE A 11 -16.05 -46.97 10.61
C ILE A 11 -16.69 -47.70 11.79
N ALA A 12 -18.00 -47.53 12.02
CA ALA A 12 -18.71 -48.24 13.08
C ALA A 12 -18.73 -49.76 12.84
N PHE A 13 -18.93 -50.21 11.59
CA PHE A 13 -18.82 -51.62 11.24
C PHE A 13 -17.40 -52.18 11.43
N ALA A 14 -16.37 -51.42 11.03
CA ALA A 14 -14.98 -51.82 11.25
C ALA A 14 -14.63 -51.94 12.75
N SER A 15 -15.17 -51.03 13.59
CA SER A 15 -14.99 -51.06 15.05
C SER A 15 -15.64 -52.29 15.69
N VAL A 16 -16.84 -52.66 15.25
CA VAL A 16 -17.52 -53.90 15.70
C VAL A 16 -16.73 -55.14 15.31
N ALA A 17 -16.25 -55.23 14.07
CA ALA A 17 -15.44 -56.37 13.61
C ALA A 17 -14.15 -56.53 14.43
N ALA A 18 -13.45 -55.43 14.73
CA ALA A 18 -12.25 -55.44 15.57
C ALA A 18 -12.56 -55.85 17.02
N SER A 19 -13.66 -55.37 17.59
CA SER A 19 -14.07 -55.73 18.96
C SER A 19 -14.45 -57.21 19.08
N LEU A 20 -15.16 -57.75 18.09
CA LEU A 20 -15.49 -59.17 18.02
C LEU A 20 -14.24 -60.05 17.89
N MET A 21 -13.30 -59.67 17.02
CA MET A 21 -12.03 -60.40 16.86
C MET A 21 -11.23 -60.44 18.16
N LEU A 22 -11.11 -59.30 18.85
CA LEU A 22 -10.42 -59.24 20.15
C LEU A 22 -11.11 -60.10 21.20
N THR A 23 -12.44 -60.07 21.25
CA THR A 23 -13.25 -60.86 22.19
C THR A 23 -13.04 -62.37 21.97
N LEU A 24 -13.02 -62.82 20.71
CA LEU A 24 -12.80 -64.22 20.34
C LEU A 24 -11.40 -64.74 20.69
N ILE A 25 -10.41 -63.86 20.79
CA ILE A 25 -9.03 -64.22 21.12
C ILE A 25 -8.80 -64.17 22.64
N VAL A 26 -9.19 -63.06 23.29
CA VAL A 26 -8.82 -62.76 24.68
C VAL A 26 -9.67 -63.53 25.69
N VAL A 27 -10.99 -63.62 25.47
CA VAL A 27 -11.91 -64.24 26.44
C VAL A 27 -11.59 -65.74 26.63
N PRO A 28 -11.38 -66.54 25.55
CA PRO A 28 -10.95 -67.93 25.71
C PRO A 28 -9.54 -68.07 26.27
N ALA A 29 -8.60 -67.19 25.90
CA ALA A 29 -7.22 -67.23 26.42
C ALA A 29 -7.15 -66.96 27.93
N MET A 30 -8.10 -66.22 28.49
CA MET A 30 -8.27 -66.01 29.93
C MET A 30 -9.08 -67.13 30.62
N GLY A 31 -9.55 -68.14 29.87
CA GLY A 31 -10.29 -69.28 30.41
C GLY A 31 -11.78 -69.01 30.70
N PHE A 32 -12.35 -67.90 30.21
CA PHE A 32 -13.77 -67.58 30.37
C PHE A 32 -14.61 -68.10 29.18
N PRO A 33 -15.87 -68.53 29.42
CA PRO A 33 -16.79 -68.87 28.35
C PRO A 33 -17.36 -67.61 27.68
N ILE A 34 -17.59 -67.69 26.36
CA ILE A 34 -18.19 -66.59 25.60
C ILE A 34 -19.71 -66.61 25.81
N THR A 35 -20.19 -65.81 26.76
CA THR A 35 -21.61 -65.69 27.10
C THR A 35 -22.35 -64.77 26.13
N ARG A 36 -23.68 -64.96 25.98
CA ARG A 36 -24.56 -64.09 25.17
C ARG A 36 -24.41 -62.60 25.51
N THR A 37 -24.19 -62.27 26.78
CA THR A 37 -23.97 -60.88 27.24
C THR A 37 -22.70 -60.28 26.66
N ILE A 38 -21.62 -61.06 26.55
CA ILE A 38 -20.33 -60.62 26.00
C ILE A 38 -20.47 -60.36 24.49
N TRP A 39 -21.22 -61.21 23.77
CA TRP A 39 -21.56 -60.98 22.37
C TRP A 39 -22.36 -59.69 22.16
N LEU A 40 -23.36 -59.44 23.00
CA LEU A 40 -24.20 -58.25 22.90
C LEU A 40 -23.41 -56.97 23.23
N THR A 41 -22.58 -56.96 24.28
CA THR A 41 -21.81 -55.77 24.65
C THR A 41 -20.67 -55.46 23.68
N SER A 42 -19.98 -56.49 23.15
CA SER A 42 -18.91 -56.34 22.14
C SER A 42 -19.42 -55.92 20.75
N THR A 43 -20.71 -56.03 20.49
CA THR A 43 -21.32 -55.54 19.24
C THR A 43 -22.00 -54.20 19.42
N LEU A 44 -22.82 -54.04 20.45
CA LEU A 44 -23.66 -52.84 20.62
C LEU A 44 -22.84 -51.62 21.06
N CYS A 45 -21.92 -51.78 22.02
CA CYS A 45 -21.15 -50.66 22.56
C CYS A 45 -20.24 -50.01 21.51
N PRO A 46 -19.42 -50.75 20.73
CA PRO A 46 -18.57 -50.15 19.70
C PRO A 46 -19.40 -49.53 18.58
N LEU A 47 -20.52 -50.13 18.20
CA LEU A 47 -21.38 -49.60 17.13
C LEU A 47 -21.91 -48.21 17.48
N VAL A 48 -22.49 -48.06 18.68
CA VAL A 48 -23.09 -46.79 19.12
C VAL A 48 -22.01 -45.73 19.38
N LEU A 49 -20.93 -46.09 20.08
CA LEU A 49 -19.85 -45.15 20.41
C LEU A 49 -19.08 -44.71 19.15
N ALA A 50 -18.72 -45.64 18.26
CA ALA A 50 -17.99 -45.32 17.04
C ALA A 50 -18.84 -44.50 16.07
N TRP A 51 -20.14 -44.80 15.94
CA TRP A 51 -21.03 -44.01 15.09
C TRP A 51 -21.19 -42.58 15.62
N ALA A 52 -21.45 -42.41 16.93
CA ALA A 52 -21.58 -41.10 17.55
C ALA A 52 -20.28 -40.28 17.50
N ALA A 53 -19.14 -40.90 17.77
CA ALA A 53 -17.82 -40.26 17.69
C ALA A 53 -17.45 -39.86 16.25
N CYS A 54 -17.73 -40.72 15.26
CA CYS A 54 -17.48 -40.38 13.86
C CYS A 54 -18.42 -39.28 13.36
N ALA A 55 -19.72 -39.39 13.66
CA ALA A 55 -20.68 -38.36 13.27
C ALA A 55 -20.33 -36.98 13.84
N SER A 56 -19.95 -36.93 15.12
CA SER A 56 -19.52 -35.68 15.78
C SER A 56 -18.22 -35.12 15.20
N THR A 57 -17.18 -35.94 15.01
CA THR A 57 -15.89 -35.49 14.45
C THR A 57 -16.01 -35.03 13.00
N PHE A 58 -16.80 -35.70 12.16
CA PHE A 58 -17.08 -35.25 10.80
C PHE A 58 -17.88 -33.94 10.79
N TRP A 59 -18.88 -33.80 11.65
CA TRP A 59 -19.65 -32.56 11.76
C TRP A 59 -18.78 -31.39 12.24
N GLN A 60 -17.93 -31.61 13.24
CA GLN A 60 -16.95 -30.63 13.72
C GLN A 60 -15.94 -30.26 12.62
N SER A 61 -15.44 -31.23 11.86
CA SER A 61 -14.50 -31.00 10.76
C SER A 61 -15.12 -30.13 9.66
N ASP A 62 -16.37 -30.40 9.29
CA ASP A 62 -17.07 -29.59 8.28
C ASP A 62 -17.38 -28.19 8.82
N ARG A 63 -17.77 -28.06 10.10
CA ARG A 63 -17.97 -26.76 10.75
C ARG A 63 -16.69 -25.95 10.80
N LEU A 64 -15.57 -26.57 11.17
CA LEU A 64 -14.26 -25.93 11.23
C LEU A 64 -13.79 -25.48 9.85
N LYS A 65 -13.96 -26.31 8.81
CA LYS A 65 -13.65 -25.93 7.42
C LYS A 65 -14.49 -24.75 6.95
N ASN A 66 -15.78 -24.72 7.27
CA ASN A 66 -16.65 -23.62 6.90
C ASN A 66 -16.27 -22.33 7.63
N ALA A 67 -15.99 -22.40 8.93
CA ALA A 67 -15.50 -21.25 9.71
C ALA A 67 -14.16 -20.72 9.17
N HIS A 68 -13.21 -21.59 8.81
CA HIS A 68 -11.95 -21.17 8.18
C HIS A 68 -12.17 -20.50 6.83
N ARG A 69 -13.08 -21.01 6.00
CA ARG A 69 -13.41 -20.39 4.71
C ARG A 69 -14.05 -19.02 4.88
N GLU A 70 -14.93 -18.88 5.86
CA GLU A 70 -15.58 -17.61 6.19
C GLU A 70 -14.56 -16.58 6.71
N LEU A 71 -13.70 -17.00 7.64
CA LEU A 71 -12.61 -16.18 8.15
C LEU A 71 -11.66 -15.74 7.02
N ALA A 72 -11.28 -16.65 6.13
CA ALA A 72 -10.42 -16.32 4.98
C ALA A 72 -11.09 -15.31 4.04
N ARG A 73 -12.40 -15.43 3.80
CA ARG A 73 -13.16 -14.46 3.00
C ARG A 73 -13.22 -13.10 3.69
N ALA A 74 -13.49 -13.06 4.99
CA ALA A 74 -13.52 -11.83 5.78
C ALA A 74 -12.15 -11.13 5.77
N HIS A 75 -11.05 -11.87 5.93
CA HIS A 75 -9.70 -11.32 5.81
C HIS A 75 -9.42 -10.75 4.42
N ALA A 76 -9.83 -11.45 3.35
CA ALA A 76 -9.66 -10.96 1.99
C ALA A 76 -10.47 -9.68 1.74
N GLN A 77 -11.70 -9.60 2.25
CA GLN A 77 -12.53 -8.40 2.17
C GLN A 77 -11.92 -7.23 2.96
N LEU A 78 -11.45 -7.49 4.19
CA LEU A 78 -10.79 -6.48 5.01
C LEU A 78 -9.51 -5.97 4.34
N ALA A 79 -8.68 -6.85 3.80
CA ALA A 79 -7.47 -6.46 3.07
C ALA A 79 -7.80 -5.63 1.81
N ALA A 80 -8.86 -5.98 1.08
CA ALA A 80 -9.32 -5.20 -0.07
C ALA A 80 -9.86 -3.83 0.34
N ALA A 81 -10.64 -3.75 1.43
CA ALA A 81 -11.13 -2.48 1.97
C ALA A 81 -9.98 -1.59 2.46
N HIS A 82 -9.01 -2.17 3.17
CA HIS A 82 -7.81 -1.48 3.63
C HIS A 82 -7.00 -0.94 2.44
N ARG A 83 -6.85 -1.72 1.36
CA ARG A 83 -6.18 -1.26 0.15
C ARG A 83 -6.89 -0.08 -0.50
N ARG A 84 -8.22 -0.12 -0.63
CA ARG A 84 -9.01 1.00 -1.17
C ARG A 84 -8.92 2.25 -0.30
N LEU A 85 -8.89 2.08 1.02
CA LEU A 85 -8.69 3.20 1.94
C LEU A 85 -7.28 3.78 1.79
N ALA A 86 -6.26 2.94 1.70
CA ALA A 86 -4.89 3.38 1.46
C ALA A 86 -4.73 4.08 0.09
N GLU A 87 -5.40 3.60 -0.96
CA GLU A 87 -5.42 4.25 -2.27
C GLU A 87 -6.10 5.62 -2.21
N LYS A 88 -7.22 5.76 -1.49
CA LYS A 88 -7.86 7.07 -1.28
C LYS A 88 -6.98 8.00 -0.44
N ALA A 89 -6.36 7.47 0.60
CA ALA A 89 -5.45 8.20 1.46
C ALA A 89 -4.11 8.51 0.77
N SER A 90 -3.84 8.00 -0.43
CA SER A 90 -2.56 8.19 -1.13
C SER A 90 -2.41 9.58 -1.76
N ARG A 91 -3.48 10.36 -1.79
CA ARG A 91 -3.52 11.68 -2.41
C ARG A 91 -3.68 12.78 -1.38
N ASP A 92 -3.15 13.95 -1.69
CA ASP A 92 -3.40 15.17 -0.95
C ASP A 92 -4.82 15.68 -1.27
N ASP A 93 -5.64 15.87 -0.24
CA ASP A 93 -7.07 16.20 -0.41
C ASP A 93 -7.29 17.55 -1.10
N MET A 94 -6.33 18.47 -0.99
CA MET A 94 -6.44 19.80 -1.58
C MET A 94 -6.05 19.79 -3.06
N THR A 95 -4.87 19.25 -3.38
CA THR A 95 -4.30 19.35 -4.74
C THR A 95 -4.62 18.16 -5.63
N GLY A 96 -5.03 17.03 -5.06
CA GLY A 96 -5.24 15.76 -5.76
C GLY A 96 -3.94 15.06 -6.18
N MET A 97 -2.77 15.66 -5.96
CA MET A 97 -1.46 15.03 -6.18
C MET A 97 -1.21 13.91 -5.17
N LEU A 98 -0.17 13.09 -5.36
CA LEU A 98 0.22 12.14 -4.31
C LEU A 98 0.56 12.89 -3.02
N ASN A 99 0.19 12.34 -1.88
CA ASN A 99 0.68 12.85 -0.61
C ASN A 99 2.17 12.50 -0.44
N ARG A 100 2.81 13.09 0.58
CA ARG A 100 4.23 12.87 0.89
C ARG A 100 4.60 11.39 0.91
N GLU A 101 3.87 10.56 1.66
CA GLU A 101 4.16 9.13 1.83
C GLU A 101 4.08 8.38 0.50
N SER A 102 3.05 8.64 -0.30
CA SER A 102 2.79 7.93 -1.55
C SER A 102 3.71 8.38 -2.68
N PHE A 103 4.12 9.66 -2.69
CA PHE A 103 5.14 10.16 -3.59
C PHE A 103 6.48 9.43 -3.39
N PHE A 104 6.91 9.27 -2.14
CA PHE A 104 8.14 8.54 -1.81
C PHE A 104 8.03 7.04 -2.10
N ALA A 105 6.89 6.42 -1.80
CA ALA A 105 6.65 5.03 -2.15
C ALA A 105 6.70 4.80 -3.68
N ALA A 106 6.18 5.75 -4.48
CA ALA A 106 6.23 5.71 -5.93
C ALA A 106 7.66 5.88 -6.47
N LEU A 107 8.48 6.74 -5.85
CA LEU A 107 9.91 6.88 -6.15
C LEU A 107 10.66 5.56 -5.91
N ASP A 108 10.45 4.93 -4.75
CA ASP A 108 11.07 3.64 -4.43
C ASP A 108 10.63 2.52 -5.39
N GLY A 109 9.36 2.51 -5.79
CA GLY A 109 8.80 1.54 -6.73
C GLY A 109 9.33 1.71 -8.16
N SER A 110 9.49 2.95 -8.63
CA SER A 110 9.95 3.27 -9.99
C SER A 110 11.44 2.91 -10.18
N ARG A 111 12.26 3.08 -9.14
CA ARG A 111 13.69 2.73 -9.18
C ARG A 111 13.96 1.23 -9.34
N ARG A 112 13.10 0.36 -8.78
CA ARG A 112 13.23 -1.11 -8.92
C ARG A 112 13.05 -1.61 -10.36
N LYS A 113 12.55 -0.76 -11.27
CA LYS A 113 12.33 -1.09 -12.68
C LYS A 113 13.44 -0.61 -13.63
N SER A 114 14.58 -0.15 -13.10
CA SER A 114 15.72 0.39 -13.87
C SER A 114 15.49 1.75 -14.54
N ASP A 115 14.45 2.49 -14.14
CA ASP A 115 14.18 3.80 -14.73
C ASP A 115 15.11 4.87 -14.15
N ARG A 116 16.13 5.22 -14.95
CA ARG A 116 16.83 6.51 -14.89
C ARG A 116 15.78 7.62 -14.91
N GLY A 117 16.01 8.74 -14.25
CA GLY A 117 15.06 9.84 -14.23
C GLY A 117 15.61 11.07 -13.52
N ALA A 118 14.76 12.05 -13.24
CA ALA A 118 15.16 13.21 -12.47
C ALA A 118 14.12 13.53 -11.38
N LEU A 119 14.62 13.87 -10.19
CA LEU A 119 13.81 14.36 -9.09
C LEU A 119 13.87 15.89 -9.06
N LEU A 120 12.72 16.53 -9.00
CA LEU A 120 12.56 17.96 -8.77
C LEU A 120 11.83 18.18 -7.44
N ILE A 121 12.33 19.12 -6.65
CA ILE A 121 11.68 19.68 -5.47
C ILE A 121 11.37 21.13 -5.77
N ILE A 122 10.11 21.48 -5.62
CA ILE A 122 9.50 22.74 -6.03
C ILE A 122 8.89 23.38 -4.79
N ASP A 123 9.20 24.63 -4.52
CA ASP A 123 8.66 25.34 -3.36
C ASP A 123 8.16 26.73 -3.76
N ALA A 124 6.98 27.09 -3.25
CA ALA A 124 6.35 28.37 -3.51
C ALA A 124 7.06 29.51 -2.78
N ASP A 125 7.56 30.47 -3.56
CA ASP A 125 8.29 31.60 -3.03
C ASP A 125 7.36 32.56 -2.28
N HIS A 126 7.82 33.06 -1.12
CA HIS A 126 7.09 34.04 -0.32
C HIS A 126 5.66 33.61 0.07
N PHE A 127 5.37 32.30 0.11
CA PHE A 127 4.03 31.80 0.39
C PHE A 127 3.49 32.25 1.76
N LYS A 128 4.35 32.26 2.78
CA LYS A 128 3.99 32.81 4.10
C LYS A 128 3.49 34.27 4.01
N THR A 129 4.10 35.10 3.16
CA THR A 129 3.67 36.49 2.95
C THR A 129 2.28 36.58 2.31
N ILE A 130 1.91 35.62 1.45
CA ILE A 130 0.55 35.53 0.90
C ILE A 130 -0.44 35.22 2.02
N ASN A 131 -0.15 34.20 2.85
CA ASN A 131 -1.00 33.85 3.99
C ASN A 131 -1.14 34.99 5.00
N ASP A 132 -0.03 35.63 5.36
CA ASP A 132 0.00 36.70 6.36
C ASP A 132 -0.79 37.94 5.89
N ASN A 133 -0.81 38.23 4.59
CA ASN A 133 -1.50 39.40 4.03
C ASN A 133 -2.96 39.14 3.62
N PHE A 134 -3.30 37.93 3.19
CA PHE A 134 -4.61 37.62 2.58
C PHE A 134 -5.36 36.45 3.22
N GLY A 135 -4.79 35.82 4.25
CA GLY A 135 -5.36 34.69 4.96
C GLY A 135 -5.13 33.34 4.27
N HIS A 136 -5.31 32.27 5.05
CA HIS A 136 -5.01 30.90 4.63
C HIS A 136 -5.85 30.41 3.44
N LEU A 137 -7.14 30.77 3.37
CA LEU A 137 -8.01 30.38 2.24
C LEU A 137 -7.45 30.89 0.90
N THR A 138 -6.95 32.11 0.89
CA THR A 138 -6.31 32.71 -0.28
C THR A 138 -4.97 32.03 -0.62
N GLY A 139 -4.23 31.62 0.41
CA GLY A 139 -3.03 30.80 0.22
C GLY A 139 -3.36 29.44 -0.41
N ASP A 140 -4.44 28.80 0.01
CA ASP A 140 -4.90 27.54 -0.57
C ASP A 140 -5.24 27.72 -2.06
N ASP A 141 -5.92 28.80 -2.44
CA ASP A 141 -6.17 29.14 -3.84
C ASP A 141 -4.87 29.33 -4.64
N ALA A 142 -3.87 30.00 -4.07
CA ALA A 142 -2.57 30.16 -4.70
C ALA A 142 -1.87 28.81 -4.92
N LEU A 143 -1.92 27.91 -3.94
CA LEU A 143 -1.34 26.57 -4.05
C LEU A 143 -2.07 25.70 -5.07
N LEU A 144 -3.39 25.81 -5.19
CA LEU A 144 -4.16 25.12 -6.23
C LEU A 144 -3.74 25.57 -7.64
N LEU A 145 -3.53 26.87 -7.83
CA LEU A 145 -3.05 27.42 -9.10
C LEU A 145 -1.62 26.96 -9.43
N ILE A 146 -0.73 26.94 -8.43
CA ILE A 146 0.63 26.43 -8.56
C ILE A 146 0.61 24.94 -8.91
N ALA A 147 -0.18 24.13 -8.19
CA ALA A 147 -0.32 22.71 -8.43
C ALA A 147 -0.78 22.43 -9.88
N SER A 148 -1.78 23.16 -10.35
CA SER A 148 -2.26 23.06 -11.74
C SER A 148 -1.20 23.45 -12.77
N ALA A 149 -0.37 24.47 -12.49
CA ALA A 149 0.74 24.86 -13.36
C ALA A 149 1.86 23.81 -13.40
N ILE A 150 2.18 23.18 -12.26
CA ILE A 150 3.12 22.06 -12.19
C ILE A 150 2.62 20.89 -13.04
N GLU A 151 1.33 20.54 -12.93
CA GLU A 151 0.73 19.44 -13.70
C GLU A 151 0.79 19.66 -15.21
N ARG A 152 0.50 20.88 -15.69
CA ARG A 152 0.67 21.26 -17.11
C ARG A 152 2.14 21.26 -17.55
N GLY A 153 3.05 21.49 -16.60
CA GLY A 153 4.48 21.57 -16.82
C GLY A 153 5.18 20.21 -16.96
N VAL A 154 4.51 19.09 -16.72
CA VAL A 154 5.06 17.72 -16.86
C VAL A 154 4.32 16.90 -17.91
N ARG A 155 4.80 15.70 -18.24
CA ARG A 155 4.11 14.79 -19.18
C ARG A 155 3.30 13.73 -18.44
N SER A 156 2.34 13.13 -19.15
CA SER A 156 1.61 11.96 -18.66
C SER A 156 2.60 10.82 -18.36
N GLY A 157 2.56 10.31 -17.12
CA GLY A 157 3.45 9.25 -16.64
C GLY A 157 4.58 9.73 -15.69
N ASP A 158 4.79 11.04 -15.58
CA ASP A 158 5.60 11.60 -14.50
C ASP A 158 4.82 11.53 -13.17
N VAL A 159 5.54 11.40 -12.06
CA VAL A 159 4.93 11.28 -10.73
C VAL A 159 4.96 12.64 -10.05
N LEU A 160 3.80 13.11 -9.58
CA LEU A 160 3.66 14.38 -8.86
C LEU A 160 3.17 14.13 -7.44
N GLY A 161 3.70 14.90 -6.48
CA GLY A 161 3.25 14.86 -5.10
C GLY A 161 3.33 16.19 -4.39
N ARG A 162 2.46 16.42 -3.41
CA ARG A 162 2.60 17.47 -2.42
C ARG A 162 3.31 16.88 -1.21
N ILE A 163 4.55 17.32 -0.99
CA ILE A 163 5.46 16.72 0.00
C ILE A 163 5.54 17.55 1.30
N GLY A 164 5.04 18.79 1.28
CA GLY A 164 4.97 19.69 2.43
C GLY A 164 3.83 20.70 2.30
N GLY A 165 3.80 21.71 3.18
CA GLY A 165 2.74 22.74 3.17
C GLY A 165 2.69 23.51 1.85
N GLU A 166 3.84 24.02 1.42
CA GLU A 166 4.04 24.76 0.16
C GLU A 166 5.05 24.10 -0.79
N GLU A 167 5.39 22.84 -0.50
CA GLU A 167 6.40 22.06 -1.21
C GLU A 167 5.77 20.94 -2.05
N PHE A 168 6.24 20.85 -3.29
CA PHE A 168 5.84 19.86 -4.27
C PHE A 168 7.05 19.07 -4.76
N GLY A 169 6.82 17.81 -5.11
CA GLY A 169 7.78 16.92 -5.73
C GLY A 169 7.33 16.50 -7.12
N ALA A 170 8.26 16.44 -8.06
CA ALA A 170 8.05 15.86 -9.37
C ALA A 170 9.16 14.85 -9.70
N PHE A 171 8.79 13.64 -10.09
CA PHE A 171 9.71 12.65 -10.62
C PHE A 171 9.47 12.47 -12.11
N LEU A 172 10.49 12.82 -12.89
CA LEU A 172 10.49 12.77 -14.33
C LEU A 172 11.08 11.42 -14.78
N THR A 173 10.19 10.45 -14.99
CA THR A 173 10.57 9.07 -15.35
C THR A 173 11.31 9.07 -16.67
N GLY A 174 12.51 8.50 -16.74
CA GLY A 174 13.30 8.43 -17.99
C GLY A 174 13.94 9.75 -18.43
N ALA A 175 13.82 10.83 -17.66
CA ALA A 175 14.33 12.14 -18.08
C ALA A 175 15.85 12.23 -17.98
N THR A 176 16.47 12.73 -19.04
CA THR A 176 17.85 13.21 -19.04
C THR A 176 18.00 14.52 -18.27
N GLU A 177 19.23 14.91 -17.92
CA GLU A 177 19.50 16.21 -17.30
C GLU A 177 18.94 17.38 -18.13
N GLN A 178 19.16 17.36 -19.44
CA GLN A 178 18.70 18.41 -20.36
C GLN A 178 17.17 18.48 -20.41
N GLU A 179 16.48 17.34 -20.33
CA GLU A 179 15.02 17.29 -20.24
C GLU A 179 14.54 17.80 -18.89
N ALA A 180 15.16 17.38 -17.80
CA ALA A 180 14.83 17.83 -16.46
C ALA A 180 14.97 19.35 -16.32
N LYS A 181 16.05 19.94 -16.86
CA LYS A 181 16.26 21.39 -16.91
C LYS A 181 15.16 22.09 -17.69
N ARG A 182 14.78 21.56 -18.85
CA ARG A 182 13.69 22.11 -19.67
C ARG A 182 12.33 22.04 -18.97
N VAL A 183 12.04 20.92 -18.32
CA VAL A 183 10.78 20.71 -17.58
C VAL A 183 10.70 21.62 -16.35
N ALA A 184 11.78 21.72 -15.57
CA ALA A 184 11.85 22.62 -14.43
C ALA A 184 11.62 24.08 -14.85
N GLU A 185 12.32 24.56 -15.89
CA GLU A 185 12.14 25.93 -16.37
C GLU A 185 10.73 26.16 -16.95
N ARG A 186 10.14 25.16 -17.60
CA ARG A 186 8.75 25.21 -18.04
C ARG A 186 7.79 25.37 -16.87
N ILE A 187 7.91 24.55 -15.82
CA ILE A 187 7.09 24.66 -14.60
C ILE A 187 7.23 26.05 -13.99
N ARG A 188 8.46 26.53 -13.81
CA ARG A 188 8.74 27.84 -13.24
C ARG A 188 8.04 28.96 -14.02
N ARG A 189 8.13 28.94 -15.36
CA ARG A 189 7.45 29.92 -16.24
C ARG A 189 5.93 29.80 -16.18
N GLU A 190 5.38 28.60 -16.20
CA GLU A 190 3.93 28.38 -16.10
C GLU A 190 3.36 28.97 -14.81
N VAL A 191 4.09 28.87 -13.69
CA VAL A 191 3.71 29.49 -12.42
C VAL A 191 3.83 31.02 -12.48
N GLU A 192 4.95 31.54 -12.98
CA GLU A 192 5.19 32.99 -13.10
C GLU A 192 4.16 33.71 -13.99
N LEU A 193 3.61 33.00 -14.97
CA LEU A 193 2.58 33.54 -15.86
C LEU A 193 1.19 33.66 -15.20
N ILE A 194 0.97 33.03 -14.03
CA ILE A 194 -0.31 33.09 -13.32
C ILE A 194 -0.62 34.54 -12.94
N ARG A 195 -1.82 35.00 -13.28
CA ARG A 195 -2.36 36.29 -12.87
C ARG A 195 -3.20 36.10 -11.61
N PHE A 196 -2.54 35.90 -10.47
CA PHE A 196 -3.22 35.69 -9.19
C PHE A 196 -3.75 37.01 -8.62
N ARG A 197 -5.05 37.08 -8.31
CA ARG A 197 -5.75 38.30 -7.86
C ARG A 197 -6.59 37.99 -6.61
N PRO A 198 -5.97 38.03 -5.41
CA PRO A 198 -6.67 37.69 -4.17
C PRO A 198 -7.65 38.77 -3.69
N VAL A 199 -7.44 40.01 -4.11
CA VAL A 199 -8.37 41.13 -3.90
C VAL A 199 -8.54 41.79 -5.26
N ASP A 200 -9.79 42.09 -5.63
CA ASP A 200 -10.08 42.79 -6.87
C ASP A 200 -9.16 44.02 -6.98
N GLU A 201 -8.50 44.16 -8.14
CA GLU A 201 -7.57 45.23 -8.56
C GLU A 201 -6.05 45.00 -8.43
N ARG A 202 -5.54 44.04 -7.63
CA ARG A 202 -4.07 43.79 -7.55
C ARG A 202 -3.67 42.39 -7.98
N THR A 203 -2.82 42.33 -9.02
CA THR A 203 -2.18 41.07 -9.44
C THR A 203 -0.91 40.86 -8.63
N ILE A 204 -0.82 39.72 -7.96
CA ILE A 204 0.35 39.29 -7.19
C ILE A 204 1.08 38.22 -7.99
N PRO A 205 2.39 38.35 -8.21
CA PRO A 205 3.16 37.31 -8.87
C PRO A 205 3.23 36.08 -7.96
N LEU A 206 2.91 34.91 -8.52
CA LEU A 206 3.27 33.63 -7.91
C LEU A 206 4.57 33.18 -8.56
N THR A 207 5.58 32.82 -7.78
CA THR A 207 6.82 32.23 -8.28
C THR A 207 7.17 30.99 -7.47
N VAL A 208 7.98 30.12 -8.07
CA VAL A 208 8.51 28.94 -7.41
C VAL A 208 10.02 28.88 -7.62
N SER A 209 10.72 28.39 -6.60
CA SER A 209 12.10 27.95 -6.71
C SER A 209 12.14 26.44 -6.88
N ILE A 210 13.04 25.95 -7.74
CA ILE A 210 13.12 24.53 -8.08
C ILE A 210 14.56 24.04 -7.93
N GLY A 211 14.75 23.02 -7.09
CA GLY A 211 15.98 22.25 -7.01
C GLY A 211 15.78 20.88 -7.61
N GLY A 212 16.73 20.38 -8.40
CA GLY A 212 16.58 19.04 -8.97
C GLY A 212 17.89 18.31 -9.23
N THR A 213 17.82 16.99 -9.31
CA THR A 213 18.98 16.15 -9.58
C THR A 213 18.58 14.95 -10.43
N VAL A 214 19.52 14.45 -11.22
CA VAL A 214 19.32 13.25 -12.04
C VAL A 214 19.62 12.01 -11.19
N CYS A 215 18.74 11.04 -11.25
CA CYS A 215 18.89 9.76 -10.58
C CYS A 215 19.77 8.83 -11.42
N GLY A 216 20.97 8.56 -10.92
CA GLY A 216 21.83 7.49 -11.41
C GLY A 216 21.39 6.10 -10.94
N GLU A 217 22.06 5.07 -11.45
CA GLU A 217 21.96 3.71 -10.93
C GLU A 217 22.44 3.69 -9.46
N ASP A 218 21.74 2.96 -8.58
CA ASP A 218 22.08 2.71 -7.17
C ASP A 218 22.02 3.87 -6.13
N VAL A 219 21.56 5.07 -6.47
CA VAL A 219 21.52 6.22 -5.51
C VAL A 219 20.33 6.15 -4.54
N ASN A 220 20.55 6.22 -3.22
CA ASN A 220 19.45 6.17 -2.23
C ASN A 220 18.47 7.35 -2.39
N VAL A 221 17.15 7.13 -2.21
CA VAL A 221 16.13 8.21 -2.23
C VAL A 221 16.47 9.33 -1.25
N SER A 222 17.01 8.98 -0.08
CA SER A 222 17.44 9.96 0.92
C SER A 222 18.58 10.86 0.40
N GLU A 223 19.49 10.33 -0.41
CA GLU A 223 20.60 11.08 -1.00
C GLU A 223 20.10 11.97 -2.14
N LEU A 224 19.21 11.45 -2.99
CA LEU A 224 18.56 12.22 -4.05
C LEU A 224 17.77 13.41 -3.49
N MET A 225 17.00 13.18 -2.42
CA MET A 225 16.27 14.23 -1.72
C MET A 225 17.20 15.30 -1.19
N ARG A 226 18.25 14.90 -0.44
CA ARG A 226 19.25 15.85 0.07
C ARG A 226 19.91 16.65 -1.06
N ALA A 227 20.21 16.00 -2.18
CA ALA A 227 20.81 16.65 -3.35
C ALA A 227 19.86 17.65 -4.02
N ALA A 228 18.58 17.33 -4.15
CA ALA A 228 17.57 18.24 -4.69
C ALA A 228 17.26 19.40 -3.71
N ASP A 229 17.13 19.13 -2.41
CA ASP A 229 16.91 20.14 -1.37
C ASP A 229 18.06 21.16 -1.30
N ARG A 230 19.32 20.71 -1.39
CA ARG A 230 20.48 21.62 -1.45
C ARG A 230 20.37 22.60 -2.63
N ARG A 231 19.93 22.11 -3.79
CA ARG A 231 19.77 22.93 -5.00
C ARG A 231 18.58 23.88 -4.88
N LEU A 232 17.50 23.45 -4.25
CA LEU A 232 16.37 24.31 -3.94
C LEU A 232 16.80 25.44 -2.99
N TYR A 233 17.57 25.10 -1.96
CA TYR A 233 18.14 26.08 -1.04
C TYR A 233 19.01 27.09 -1.78
N GLN A 234 19.90 26.64 -2.66
CA GLN A 234 20.71 27.52 -3.51
C GLN A 234 19.84 28.44 -4.38
N ALA A 235 18.76 27.93 -4.99
CA ALA A 235 17.84 28.72 -5.81
C ALA A 235 17.15 29.81 -4.99
N LYS A 236 16.69 29.48 -3.78
CA LYS A 236 16.09 30.44 -2.84
C LYS A 236 17.08 31.52 -2.39
N HIS A 237 18.34 31.15 -2.18
CA HIS A 237 19.39 32.11 -1.78
C HIS A 237 19.92 32.97 -2.93
N ALA A 238 19.85 32.48 -4.17
CA ALA A 238 20.29 33.19 -5.37
C ALA A 238 19.27 34.22 -5.89
N GLY A 239 18.15 34.41 -5.20
CA GLY A 239 17.13 35.41 -5.55
C GLY A 239 15.73 34.87 -5.78
N ARG A 240 15.50 33.55 -5.59
CA ARG A 240 14.21 32.87 -5.84
C ARG A 240 13.77 32.94 -7.31
N ASN A 241 12.64 32.31 -7.66
CA ASN A 241 12.17 32.21 -9.04
C ASN A 241 13.28 31.68 -9.98
N LEU A 242 13.97 30.63 -9.54
CA LEU A 242 15.12 30.05 -10.22
C LEU A 242 15.03 28.53 -10.21
N THR A 243 15.64 27.91 -11.22
CA THR A 243 15.81 26.46 -11.29
C THR A 243 17.29 26.12 -11.20
N ILE A 244 17.67 25.26 -10.26
CA ILE A 244 19.03 24.75 -10.14
C ILE A 244 18.98 23.23 -10.26
N LEU A 245 19.61 22.71 -11.31
CA LEU A 245 19.75 21.28 -11.55
C LEU A 245 21.19 20.94 -11.85
N ASP A 246 21.66 19.87 -11.22
CA ASP A 246 22.99 19.33 -11.47
C ASP A 246 23.01 17.81 -11.19
N THR A 247 23.92 17.13 -11.87
CA THR A 247 24.13 15.68 -11.88
C THR A 247 24.91 15.18 -10.68
N ASP A 248 25.66 16.06 -9.99
CA ASP A 248 26.57 15.61 -8.95
C ASP A 248 25.87 15.37 -7.61
N ILE A 249 25.70 14.11 -7.24
CA ILE A 249 25.25 13.74 -5.89
C ILE A 249 26.43 13.79 -4.91
N SER A 250 27.67 13.78 -5.44
CA SER A 250 28.91 13.86 -4.69
C SER A 250 29.42 15.30 -4.65
N GLU A 251 28.94 16.08 -3.69
CA GLU A 251 29.83 17.06 -3.05
C GLU A 251 29.32 17.45 -1.64
N ALA A 252 30.30 17.45 -0.73
CA ALA A 252 30.29 17.81 0.69
C ALA A 252 29.97 16.68 1.70
N ALA A 253 30.99 15.83 1.92
CA ALA A 253 31.40 15.51 3.29
C ALA A 253 31.99 16.75 3.99
#